data_AF-A0A9P6ZPF0-F1
#
_entry.id   AF-A0A9P6ZPF0-F1
#
_cell.length_a   1.000
_cell.length_b   1.000
_cell.length_c   1.000
_cell.angle_alpha   90.00
_cell.angle_beta   90.00
_cell.angle_gamma   90.00
#
_symmetry.space_group_name_H-M   'P 1'
#
loop_
_entity.id
_entity.type
_entity.pdbx_description
1 polymer ?
#
loop_
_entity_poly.entity_id
_entity_poly.type
_entity_poly.pdbx_seq_one_letter_code
_entity_poly.pdbx_strand_id
1 'polypeptide(L)'
;LKYWLNRPSCPPVFREVKSLFDRLVSPLVDADPISVRRAILHARTFYEGSIYTHDSTHVGNSLILYYHGGIRNVPPTPGIIKYIFEMERVVGFAVRRYLPLHSHLDPFRHYPYSYFPARLHSTVLIDHLEIVKPEWVVSHFARWKFSPQHIVAVSLCRV
;
A
#
# COMPACT_ATOMS: atom_id res chain seq x y z
N LEU A 1 22.77 -4.44 2.64
CA LEU A 1 21.88 -4.82 1.52
C LEU A 1 22.60 -5.60 0.42
N LYS A 2 23.64 -5.06 -0.25
CA LYS A 2 24.41 -5.76 -1.31
C LYS A 2 24.85 -7.19 -0.95
N TYR A 3 25.39 -7.37 0.25
CA TYR A 3 25.79 -8.69 0.75
C TYR A 3 24.66 -9.72 0.77
N TRP A 4 23.47 -9.33 1.25
CA TRP A 4 22.31 -10.22 1.30
C TRP A 4 21.74 -10.49 -0.09
N LEU A 5 21.74 -9.50 -0.97
CA LEU A 5 21.22 -9.61 -2.34
C LEU A 5 22.02 -10.58 -3.21
N ASN A 6 23.33 -10.69 -2.98
CA ASN A 6 24.21 -11.57 -3.76
C ASN A 6 24.12 -13.05 -3.32
N ARG A 7 23.33 -13.37 -2.30
CA ARG A 7 23.15 -14.75 -1.83
C ARG A 7 22.02 -15.44 -2.60
N PRO A 8 22.19 -16.71 -3.04
CA PRO A 8 21.10 -17.49 -3.64
C PRO A 8 19.87 -17.60 -2.72
N SER A 9 20.12 -17.70 -1.41
CA SER A 9 19.11 -17.77 -0.34
C SER A 9 18.62 -16.41 0.17
N CYS A 10 18.83 -15.32 -0.59
CA CYS A 10 18.40 -13.98 -0.20
C CYS A 10 16.89 -13.96 0.13
N PRO A 11 16.50 -13.60 1.37
CA PRO A 11 15.10 -13.51 1.74
C PRO A 11 14.31 -12.56 0.83
N PRO A 12 13.04 -12.88 0.48
CA PRO A 12 12.22 -12.05 -0.43
C PRO A 12 12.14 -10.59 -0.02
N VAL A 13 12.06 -10.30 1.28
CA VAL A 13 12.04 -8.95 1.87
C VAL A 13 13.20 -8.08 1.38
N PHE A 14 14.42 -8.61 1.25
CA PHE A 14 15.56 -7.81 0.80
C PHE A 14 15.47 -7.50 -0.70
N ARG A 15 14.90 -8.40 -1.50
CA ARG A 15 14.63 -8.15 -2.92
C ARG A 15 13.54 -7.11 -3.10
N GLU A 16 12.49 -7.17 -2.29
CA GLU A 16 11.41 -6.18 -2.26
C GLU A 16 11.93 -4.80 -1.86
N VAL A 17 12.73 -4.71 -0.79
CA VAL A 17 13.37 -3.47 -0.35
C VAL A 17 14.32 -2.92 -1.41
N LYS A 18 15.09 -3.78 -2.10
CA LYS A 18 15.93 -3.36 -3.23
C LYS A 18 15.09 -2.80 -4.37
N SER A 19 14.02 -3.48 -4.77
CA SER A 19 13.09 -3.02 -5.82
C SER A 19 12.48 -1.67 -5.47
N LEU A 20 12.08 -1.48 -4.20
CA LEU A 20 11.60 -0.21 -3.70
C LEU A 20 12.68 0.88 -3.78
N PHE A 21 13.90 0.59 -3.34
CA PHE A 21 15.02 1.53 -3.40
C PHE A 21 15.37 1.91 -4.84
N ASP A 22 15.48 0.93 -5.74
CA ASP A 22 15.77 1.18 -7.15
C ASP A 22 14.71 2.09 -7.79
N ARG A 23 13.43 1.94 -7.40
CA ARG A 23 12.35 2.83 -7.87
C ARG A 23 12.40 4.24 -7.30
N LEU A 24 12.83 4.39 -6.05
CA LEU A 24 12.98 5.70 -5.41
C LEU A 24 14.23 6.45 -5.90
N VAL A 25 15.24 5.71 -6.34
CA VAL A 25 16.59 6.23 -6.66
C VAL A 25 16.93 6.12 -8.15
N SER A 26 16.05 5.56 -8.98
CA SER A 26 16.22 5.56 -10.45
C SER A 26 16.59 6.96 -10.93
N PRO A 27 17.61 7.09 -11.80
CA PRO A 27 18.25 8.36 -12.07
C PRO A 27 17.21 9.32 -12.66
N LEU A 28 16.87 10.35 -11.88
CA LEU A 28 16.45 11.61 -12.48
C LEU A 28 17.62 12.04 -13.36
N VAL A 29 17.33 12.35 -14.62
CA VAL A 29 18.31 12.56 -15.70
C VAL A 29 19.36 13.65 -15.37
N ASP A 30 19.18 14.42 -14.28
CA ASP A 30 20.07 15.50 -13.83
C ASP A 30 20.45 15.41 -12.33
N ALA A 31 20.65 14.21 -11.77
CA ALA A 31 21.11 14.09 -10.39
C ALA A 31 22.65 14.20 -10.28
N ASP A 32 23.12 15.17 -9.48
CA ASP A 32 24.53 15.32 -9.07
C ASP A 32 25.13 13.97 -8.64
N PRO A 33 26.32 13.59 -9.15
CA PRO A 33 26.86 12.23 -9.03
C PRO A 33 27.26 11.80 -7.60
N ILE A 34 26.99 12.59 -6.56
CA ILE A 34 27.43 12.34 -5.18
C ILE A 34 26.30 12.47 -4.13
N SER A 35 25.03 12.69 -4.53
CA SER A 35 23.94 12.72 -3.54
C SER A 35 23.56 11.31 -3.08
N VAL A 36 24.07 10.89 -1.91
CA VAL A 36 23.65 9.65 -1.26
C VAL A 36 22.22 9.82 -0.76
N ARG A 37 21.26 9.33 -1.54
CA ARG A 37 19.85 9.26 -1.11
C ARG A 37 19.69 8.22 0.00
N ARG A 38 19.36 8.71 1.20
CA ARG A 38 19.08 7.87 2.36
C ARG A 38 17.57 7.68 2.50
N ALA A 39 17.14 6.42 2.49
CA ALA A 39 15.79 6.03 2.88
C ALA A 39 15.83 5.40 4.28
N ILE A 40 14.92 5.82 5.16
CA ILE A 40 14.75 5.27 6.51
C ILE A 40 13.45 4.46 6.52
N LEU A 41 13.48 3.23 6.99
CA LEU A 41 12.27 2.41 7.18
C LEU A 41 11.72 2.62 8.59
N HIS A 42 10.41 2.81 8.67
CA HIS A 42 9.69 3.04 9.91
C HIS A 42 8.72 1.88 10.19
N ALA A 43 8.60 1.49 11.46
CA ALA A 43 7.62 0.48 11.87
C ALA A 43 6.18 1.04 11.86
N ARG A 44 6.06 2.34 12.14
CA ARG A 44 4.80 3.08 12.19
C ARG A 44 5.03 4.55 11.90
N THR A 45 3.99 5.25 11.50
CA THR A 45 3.98 6.71 11.41
C THR A 45 2.62 7.27 11.86
N PHE A 46 2.62 8.52 12.31
CA PHE A 46 1.40 9.26 12.60
C PHE A 46 1.24 10.35 11.55
N TYR A 47 0.07 10.38 10.90
CA TYR A 47 -0.24 11.36 9.86
C TYR A 47 -1.72 11.73 9.95
N GLU A 48 -2.00 13.04 10.05
CA GLU A 48 -3.36 13.61 10.12
C GLU A 48 -4.30 12.88 11.10
N GLY A 49 -3.85 12.65 12.33
CA GLY A 49 -4.70 12.01 13.35
C GLY A 49 -4.75 10.49 13.29
N SER A 50 -4.15 9.87 12.26
CA SER A 50 -4.18 8.42 12.04
C SER A 50 -2.81 7.78 12.23
N ILE A 51 -2.79 6.61 12.86
CA ILE A 51 -1.59 5.78 12.98
C ILE A 51 -1.58 4.78 11.84
N TYR A 52 -0.51 4.79 11.06
CA TYR A 52 -0.25 3.82 10.00
C TYR A 52 0.88 2.89 10.43
N THR A 53 0.76 1.61 10.10
CA THR A 53 1.79 0.60 10.37
C THR A 53 2.02 -0.26 9.14
N HIS A 54 3.18 -0.91 9.04
CA HIS A 54 3.26 -2.05 8.12
C HIS A 54 2.60 -3.30 8.73
N ASP A 55 2.26 -4.26 7.87
CA ASP A 55 1.42 -5.41 8.20
C ASP A 55 1.96 -6.34 9.28
N SER A 56 3.28 -6.50 9.37
CA SER A 56 3.89 -7.34 10.41
C SER A 56 3.91 -6.69 11.80
N THR A 57 3.66 -5.37 11.91
CA THR A 57 3.54 -4.68 13.19
C THR A 57 2.10 -4.69 13.68
N HIS A 58 1.16 -4.28 12.83
CA HIS A 58 -0.26 -4.32 13.16
C HIS A 58 -1.09 -4.39 11.88
N VAL A 59 -1.86 -5.46 11.71
CA VAL A 59 -2.58 -5.71 10.45
C VAL A 59 -3.63 -4.63 10.19
N GLY A 60 -4.46 -4.26 11.17
CA GLY A 60 -5.55 -3.28 10.97
C GLY A 60 -5.07 -1.95 10.41
N ASN A 61 -4.16 -1.29 11.13
CA ASN A 61 -3.49 -0.04 10.73
C ASN A 61 -2.58 -0.13 9.50
N SER A 62 -2.44 -1.31 8.88
CA SER A 62 -1.79 -1.48 7.58
C SER A 62 -2.76 -1.53 6.41
N LEU A 63 -4.06 -1.75 6.69
CA LEU A 63 -5.10 -1.88 5.67
C LEU A 63 -5.62 -0.48 5.31
N ILE A 64 -5.36 -0.04 4.08
CA ILE A 64 -5.73 1.28 3.61
C ILE A 64 -6.51 1.24 2.30
N LEU A 65 -7.45 2.16 2.14
CA LEU A 65 -8.06 2.56 0.87
C LEU A 65 -7.34 3.81 0.38
N TYR A 66 -6.92 3.83 -0.87
CA TYR A 66 -6.17 4.96 -1.43
C TYR A 66 -6.48 5.20 -2.90
N TYR A 67 -6.22 6.42 -3.36
CA TYR A 67 -6.26 6.79 -4.77
C TYR A 67 -4.93 6.44 -5.44
N HIS A 68 -4.98 5.56 -6.44
CA HIS A 68 -3.78 5.19 -7.19
C HIS A 68 -3.23 6.40 -7.96
N GLY A 69 -1.94 6.72 -7.75
CA GLY A 69 -1.32 7.92 -8.31
C GLY A 69 -1.94 9.24 -7.85
N GLY A 70 -2.77 9.25 -6.80
CA GLY A 70 -3.52 10.42 -6.36
C GLY A 70 -4.71 10.79 -7.26
N ILE A 71 -5.09 9.94 -8.22
CA ILE A 71 -6.19 10.20 -9.15
C ILE A 71 -7.54 10.00 -8.44
N ARG A 72 -8.26 11.09 -8.17
CA ARG A 72 -9.53 11.09 -7.41
C ARG A 72 -10.77 10.78 -8.24
N ASN A 73 -10.63 10.70 -9.57
CA ASN A 73 -11.75 10.41 -10.49
C ASN A 73 -12.06 8.90 -10.59
N VAL A 74 -11.27 8.06 -9.94
CA VAL A 74 -11.49 6.60 -9.88
C VAL A 74 -11.77 6.18 -8.43
N PRO A 75 -12.51 5.08 -8.21
CA PRO A 75 -12.74 4.57 -6.86
C PRO A 75 -11.43 4.25 -6.14
N PRO A 76 -11.32 4.52 -4.83
CA PRO A 76 -10.14 4.13 -4.07
C PRO A 76 -10.02 2.60 -4.04
N THR A 77 -8.79 2.10 -4.02
CA THR A 77 -8.53 0.66 -4.03
C THR A 77 -7.95 0.22 -2.69
N PRO A 78 -8.31 -0.98 -2.18
CA PRO A 78 -7.73 -1.50 -0.95
C PRO A 78 -6.32 -2.04 -1.18
N GLY A 79 -5.45 -1.77 -0.21
CA GLY A 79 -4.10 -2.32 -0.16
C GLY A 79 -3.59 -2.50 1.26
N ILE A 80 -2.42 -3.13 1.35
CA ILE A 80 -1.71 -3.40 2.59
C ILE A 80 -0.37 -2.67 2.55
N ILE A 81 -0.12 -1.83 3.55
CA ILE A 81 1.20 -1.22 3.77
C ILE A 81 2.19 -2.34 4.13
N LYS A 82 3.19 -2.55 3.27
CA LYS A 82 4.29 -3.49 3.50
C LYS A 82 5.51 -2.80 4.11
N TYR A 83 5.75 -1.55 3.73
CA TYR A 83 6.82 -0.75 4.28
C TYR A 83 6.36 0.70 4.40
N ILE A 84 6.78 1.35 5.48
CA ILE A 84 6.73 2.80 5.62
C ILE A 84 8.16 3.29 5.51
N PHE A 85 8.38 4.27 4.65
CA PHE A 85 9.70 4.83 4.44
C PHE A 85 9.67 6.34 4.49
N GLU A 86 10.81 6.92 4.83
CA GLU A 86 11.05 8.36 4.76
C GLU A 86 12.29 8.59 3.90
N MET A 87 12.18 9.47 2.92
CA MET A 87 13.27 9.90 2.06
C MET A 87 13.18 11.42 1.91
N GLU A 88 14.29 12.12 2.15
CA GLU A 88 14.34 13.60 2.06
C GLU A 88 13.24 14.28 2.91
N ARG A 89 12.95 13.72 4.10
CA ARG A 89 11.88 14.14 5.03
C ARG A 89 10.44 13.96 4.53
N VAL A 90 10.27 13.27 3.40
CA VAL A 90 8.95 12.92 2.86
C VAL A 90 8.65 11.47 3.21
N VAL A 91 7.52 11.25 3.88
CA VAL A 91 7.03 9.92 4.22
C VAL A 91 6.26 9.33 3.04
N GLY A 92 6.48 8.04 2.77
CA GLY A 92 5.76 7.26 1.76
C GLY A 92 5.46 5.85 2.25
N PHE A 93 4.45 5.25 1.62
CA PHE A 93 4.05 3.87 1.86
C PHE A 93 4.37 3.02 0.64
N ALA A 94 4.98 1.86 0.86
CA ALA A 94 5.08 0.81 -0.14
C ALA A 94 3.95 -0.19 0.10
N VAL A 95 3.02 -0.27 -0.85
CA VAL A 95 1.72 -0.93 -0.68
C VAL A 95 1.57 -2.08 -1.65
N ARG A 96 1.02 -3.22 -1.18
CA ARG A 96 0.48 -4.25 -2.08
C ARG A 96 -1.03 -4.11 -2.16
N ARG A 97 -1.53 -3.87 -3.36
CA ARG A 97 -2.96 -3.70 -3.67
C ARG A 97 -3.66 -5.04 -3.85
N TYR A 98 -4.91 -5.16 -3.40
CA TYR A 98 -5.74 -6.30 -3.77
C TYR A 98 -6.22 -6.16 -5.22
N LEU A 99 -6.31 -7.28 -5.93
CA LEU A 99 -6.82 -7.27 -7.30
C LEU A 99 -8.32 -6.96 -7.32
N PRO A 100 -8.77 -6.07 -8.23
CA PRO A 100 -10.19 -5.79 -8.39
C PRO A 100 -10.91 -7.04 -8.92
N LEU A 101 -12.18 -7.17 -8.56
CA LEU A 101 -13.09 -8.13 -9.19
C LEU A 101 -13.93 -7.41 -10.25
N HIS A 102 -14.44 -8.18 -11.21
CA HIS A 102 -15.44 -7.67 -12.14
C HIS A 102 -16.68 -7.24 -11.36
N SER A 103 -17.17 -6.03 -11.63
CA SER A 103 -18.26 -5.42 -10.85
C SER A 103 -19.56 -6.23 -10.82
N HIS A 104 -19.83 -7.09 -11.80
CA HIS A 104 -21.02 -7.95 -11.81
C HIS A 104 -20.96 -9.09 -10.78
N LEU A 105 -19.79 -9.40 -10.23
CA LEU A 105 -19.60 -10.41 -9.19
C LEU A 105 -19.69 -9.86 -7.77
N ASP A 106 -19.75 -8.53 -7.60
CA ASP A 106 -19.79 -7.88 -6.30
C ASP A 106 -21.25 -7.78 -5.80
N PRO A 107 -21.66 -8.58 -4.79
CA PRO A 107 -23.02 -8.52 -4.26
C PRO A 107 -23.31 -7.20 -3.53
N PHE A 108 -22.27 -6.46 -3.12
CA PHE A 108 -22.41 -5.20 -2.39
C PHE A 108 -22.60 -4.01 -3.33
N ARG A 109 -22.45 -4.19 -4.65
CA ARG A 109 -22.52 -3.11 -5.64
C ARG A 109 -23.85 -2.35 -5.67
N HIS A 110 -24.92 -2.98 -5.19
CA HIS A 110 -26.27 -2.42 -5.17
C HIS A 110 -26.47 -1.42 -4.04
N TYR A 111 -25.62 -1.47 -3.01
CA TYR A 111 -25.67 -0.51 -1.92
C TYR A 111 -24.88 0.75 -2.32
N PRO A 112 -25.48 1.95 -2.17
CA PRO A 112 -24.75 3.19 -2.33
C PRO A 112 -23.53 3.21 -1.41
N TYR A 113 -22.39 3.68 -1.92
CA TYR A 113 -21.16 3.79 -1.12
C TYR A 113 -21.34 4.68 0.11
N SER A 114 -22.23 5.68 0.03
CA SER A 114 -22.60 6.54 1.16
C SER A 114 -23.40 5.84 2.25
N TYR A 115 -24.02 4.68 1.98
CA TYR A 115 -24.80 3.96 2.99
C TYR A 115 -24.04 2.73 3.51
N PHE A 116 -23.40 1.99 2.61
CA PHE A 116 -22.63 0.81 2.95
C PHE A 116 -21.39 0.73 2.05
N PRO A 117 -20.23 1.25 2.50
CA PRO A 117 -19.02 1.35 1.69
C PRO A 117 -18.27 0.01 1.63
N ALA A 118 -18.97 -1.07 1.28
CA ALA A 118 -18.42 -2.41 1.12
C ALA A 118 -18.19 -2.74 -0.35
N ARG A 119 -17.05 -3.36 -0.64
CA ARG A 119 -16.69 -3.85 -1.98
C ARG A 119 -16.06 -5.23 -1.88
N LEU A 120 -16.38 -6.09 -2.84
CA LEU A 120 -15.75 -7.40 -2.99
C LEU A 120 -14.44 -7.28 -3.78
N HIS A 121 -13.37 -7.89 -3.30
CA HIS A 121 -12.07 -7.97 -3.96
C HIS A 121 -11.50 -9.38 -3.92
N SER A 122 -10.57 -9.69 -4.82
CA SER A 122 -9.83 -10.94 -4.76
C SER A 122 -8.95 -10.99 -3.52
N THR A 123 -8.70 -12.18 -2.96
CA THR A 123 -7.66 -12.39 -1.93
C THR A 123 -6.24 -12.23 -2.48
N VAL A 124 -6.09 -12.26 -3.81
CA VAL A 124 -4.80 -12.12 -4.50
C VAL A 124 -4.35 -10.65 -4.48
N LEU A 125 -3.10 -10.46 -4.07
CA LEU A 125 -2.40 -9.17 -4.11
C LEU A 125 -1.61 -9.04 -5.41
N ILE A 126 -1.40 -7.81 -5.87
CA ILE A 126 -0.40 -7.53 -6.91
C ILE A 126 0.99 -7.98 -6.42
N ASP A 127 1.82 -8.40 -7.37
CA ASP A 127 3.16 -8.92 -7.13
C ASP A 127 4.15 -7.82 -6.72
N HIS A 128 4.00 -6.62 -7.30
CA HIS A 128 4.84 -5.46 -7.07
C HIS A 128 4.32 -4.54 -5.97
N LEU A 129 5.22 -3.73 -5.43
CA LEU A 129 4.87 -2.66 -4.48
C LEU A 129 4.47 -1.41 -5.25
N GLU A 130 3.45 -0.69 -4.79
CA GLU A 130 3.11 0.65 -5.27
C GLU A 130 3.58 1.68 -4.24
N ILE A 131 4.12 2.81 -4.70
CA ILE A 131 4.44 3.93 -3.81
C ILE A 131 3.18 4.78 -3.66
N VAL A 132 2.71 4.91 -2.42
CA VAL A 132 1.51 5.67 -2.06
C VAL A 132 1.92 6.75 -1.07
N LYS A 133 1.50 7.99 -1.34
CA LYS A 133 1.72 9.09 -0.40
C LYS A 133 0.62 9.11 0.66
N PRO A 134 0.90 9.52 1.90
CA PRO A 134 -0.12 9.58 2.95
C PRO A 134 -1.36 10.38 2.55
N GLU A 135 -1.21 11.49 1.81
CA GLU A 135 -2.31 12.33 1.33
C GLU A 135 -3.21 11.68 0.27
N TRP A 136 -2.82 10.52 -0.27
CA TRP A 136 -3.64 9.74 -1.20
C TRP A 136 -4.50 8.70 -0.47
N VAL A 137 -4.24 8.46 0.81
CA VAL A 137 -5.02 7.55 1.63
C VAL A 137 -6.35 8.21 1.98
N VAL A 138 -7.43 7.48 1.73
CA VAL A 138 -8.80 7.89 2.05
C VAL A 138 -9.14 7.47 3.47
N SER A 139 -8.80 6.22 3.82
CA SER A 139 -9.08 5.65 5.14
C SER A 139 -8.39 4.32 5.36
N HIS A 140 -8.46 3.87 6.61
CA HIS A 140 -8.36 2.46 6.91
C HIS A 140 -9.60 1.70 6.44
N PHE A 141 -9.48 0.40 6.24
CA PHE A 141 -10.63 -0.46 5.97
C PHE A 141 -10.64 -1.71 6.86
N ALA A 142 -11.84 -2.20 7.17
CA ALA A 142 -12.04 -3.50 7.77
C ALA A 142 -12.10 -4.56 6.68
N ARG A 143 -11.37 -5.65 6.87
CA ARG A 143 -11.32 -6.79 5.94
C ARG A 143 -12.08 -7.98 6.49
N TRP A 144 -13.13 -8.39 5.80
CA TRP A 144 -13.80 -9.66 6.06
C TRP A 144 -13.37 -10.71 5.03
N LYS A 145 -12.94 -11.88 5.50
CA LYS A 145 -12.66 -13.05 4.65
C LYS A 145 -13.98 -13.70 4.26
N PHE A 146 -14.53 -13.29 3.12
CA PHE A 146 -15.84 -13.75 2.64
C PHE A 146 -15.79 -15.18 2.08
N SER A 147 -14.71 -15.54 1.39
CA SER A 147 -14.45 -16.89 0.89
C SER A 147 -12.92 -17.08 0.69
N PRO A 148 -12.44 -18.29 0.35
CA PRO A 148 -11.00 -18.49 0.13
C PRO A 148 -10.38 -17.61 -0.97
N GLN A 149 -11.19 -17.18 -1.95
CA GLN A 149 -10.76 -16.36 -3.09
C GLN A 149 -11.16 -14.89 -2.97
N HIS A 150 -11.99 -14.52 -1.98
CA HIS A 150 -12.56 -13.18 -1.92
C HIS A 150 -12.52 -12.56 -0.52
N ILE A 151 -12.22 -11.27 -0.48
CA ILE A 151 -12.37 -10.42 0.69
C ILE A 151 -13.47 -9.39 0.45
N VAL A 152 -14.12 -8.96 1.51
CA VAL A 152 -14.90 -7.74 1.52
C VAL A 152 -14.08 -6.68 2.23
N ALA A 153 -13.85 -5.56 1.55
CA ALA A 153 -13.24 -4.36 2.11
C ALA A 153 -14.34 -3.37 2.44
N VAL A 154 -14.42 -2.95 3.71
CA VAL A 154 -15.38 -1.95 4.19
C VAL A 154 -14.62 -0.74 4.67
N SER A 155 -14.85 0.42 4.05
CA SER A 155 -14.22 1.68 4.49
C SER A 155 -14.57 1.99 5.93
N LEU A 156 -13.57 2.39 6.73
CA LEU A 156 -13.76 2.85 8.11
C LEU A 156 -13.77 4.38 8.21
N CYS A 157 -13.87 5.10 7.09
CA CYS A 157 -14.30 6.50 7.14
C CYS A 157 -15.61 6.58 7.90
N ARG A 158 -15.74 7.57 8.79
CA ARG A 158 -17.06 8.01 9.23
C ARG A 158 -17.82 8.47 7.99
N VAL A 159 -18.96 7.83 7.73
CA VAL A 159 -20.03 8.36 6.87
C VAL A 159 -20.71 9.51 7.59
#